data_AF-A0A4S8J6N0-F1
#
_entry.id   AF-A0A4S8J6N0-F1
#
_cell.length_a   1.000
_cell.length_b   1.000
_cell.length_c   1.000
_cell.angle_alpha   90.00
_cell.angle_beta   90.00
_cell.angle_gamma   90.00
#
_symmetry.space_group_name_H-M   'P 1'
#
loop_
_entity.id
_entity.type
_entity.pdbx_description
1 polymer ?
#
loop_
_entity_poly.entity_id
_entity_poly.type
_entity_poly.pdbx_seq_one_letter_code
_entity_poly.pdbx_strand_id
1 'polypeptide(L)'
;MSSPSSSPSPTSTSSSEGPGVGHSSPGDVPLEAGGSSALLASIKLWHDVDSVVMEDFLGELRDRYCIPEGYGLFASRPGQRPYDQFPQGFGLTVGALEAGLRFPLHPMIEDCLRKWGISSSQMAPNSWRYLVVFLGECRAAGIEPSRALFLACFRLCRGRGGYYLVARSGFKISGAPSNNKCWKSHFFFVSCSRGWGFSTGWTSRAVNNVLPLLSGRESVDVNRPWSILSSSWAIREMTDEWLVDAGLSPVARGTIAFLPHAVC
;
A
#
# COMPACT_ATOMS: atom_id res chain seq x y z
N MET A 1 -30.05 -43.67 56.04
CA MET A 1 -31.26 -42.91 56.39
C MET A 1 -31.37 -41.73 55.43
N SER A 2 -32.43 -41.77 54.60
CA SER A 2 -33.15 -40.65 53.97
C SER A 2 -32.45 -39.74 52.94
N SER A 3 -32.77 -39.96 51.66
CA SER A 3 -33.15 -38.87 50.72
C SER A 3 -34.63 -38.48 51.00
N PRO A 4 -35.35 -37.62 50.22
CA PRO A 4 -35.00 -36.62 49.19
C PRO A 4 -35.84 -35.30 49.35
N SER A 5 -36.02 -34.54 48.26
CA SER A 5 -37.14 -33.64 47.90
C SER A 5 -37.03 -32.16 48.29
N SER A 6 -37.56 -31.17 47.58
CA SER A 6 -37.98 -30.90 46.18
C SER A 6 -38.43 -29.41 46.19
N SER A 7 -38.19 -28.67 45.08
CA SER A 7 -38.94 -27.55 44.45
C SER A 7 -39.93 -26.67 45.29
N PRO A 8 -40.10 -25.34 45.01
CA PRO A 8 -40.66 -24.91 43.72
C PRO A 8 -40.28 -23.51 43.17
N SER A 9 -40.57 -23.33 41.88
CA SER A 9 -40.74 -22.03 41.21
C SER A 9 -41.98 -21.29 41.73
N PRO A 10 -42.04 -19.95 41.56
CA PRO A 10 -43.31 -19.26 41.34
C PRO A 10 -43.34 -18.54 39.98
N THR A 11 -44.46 -18.73 39.30
CA THR A 11 -44.92 -17.93 38.16
C THR A 11 -45.98 -16.96 38.69
N SER A 12 -45.85 -15.65 38.41
CA SER A 12 -47.00 -14.74 38.26
C SER A 12 -46.62 -13.42 37.56
N THR A 13 -47.11 -13.33 36.32
CA THR A 13 -47.70 -12.20 35.60
C THR A 13 -47.78 -10.81 36.26
N SER A 14 -47.33 -9.77 35.52
CA SER A 14 -48.16 -8.58 35.25
C SER A 14 -47.75 -7.86 33.96
N SER A 15 -48.76 -7.54 33.17
CA SER A 15 -48.88 -6.86 31.87
C SER A 15 -48.44 -5.39 31.83
N SER A 16 -47.94 -4.91 30.68
CA SER A 16 -48.34 -3.62 30.07
C SER A 16 -47.92 -3.53 28.59
N GLU A 17 -48.81 -2.99 27.78
CA GLU A 17 -48.85 -2.93 26.31
C GLU A 17 -47.94 -1.84 25.69
N GLY A 18 -47.53 -2.03 24.43
CA GLY A 18 -46.91 -1.00 23.57
C GLY A 18 -46.53 -1.53 22.18
N PRO A 19 -46.66 -0.75 21.09
CA PRO A 19 -47.21 -1.22 19.82
C PRO A 19 -46.20 -1.87 18.86
N GLY A 20 -46.71 -2.84 18.09
CA GLY A 20 -45.98 -3.57 17.06
C GLY A 20 -45.52 -2.65 15.92
N VAL A 21 -44.22 -2.69 15.66
CA VAL A 21 -43.60 -2.17 14.45
C VAL A 21 -43.28 -3.38 13.59
N GLY A 22 -44.00 -3.53 12.48
CA GLY A 22 -43.71 -4.54 11.47
C GLY A 22 -42.31 -4.33 10.92
N HIS A 23 -41.44 -5.31 11.10
CA HIS A 23 -40.15 -5.36 10.41
C HIS A 23 -40.39 -5.74 8.95
N SER A 24 -40.63 -4.73 8.11
CA SER A 24 -40.46 -4.87 6.66
C SER A 24 -38.98 -5.02 6.36
N SER A 25 -38.60 -6.16 5.78
CA SER A 25 -37.30 -6.35 5.15
C SER A 25 -37.04 -5.23 4.13
N PRO A 26 -35.87 -4.57 4.12
CA PRO A 26 -35.49 -3.76 2.98
C PRO A 26 -35.08 -4.71 1.86
N GLY A 27 -35.99 -4.83 0.89
CA GLY A 27 -35.70 -5.43 -0.41
C GLY A 27 -34.59 -4.67 -1.13
N ASP A 28 -33.98 -5.39 -2.06
CA ASP A 28 -32.86 -4.98 -2.90
C ASP A 28 -33.00 -3.54 -3.43
N VAL A 29 -32.09 -2.68 -2.98
CA VAL A 29 -31.86 -1.38 -3.59
C VAL A 29 -30.96 -1.62 -4.82
N PRO A 30 -31.32 -1.13 -6.02
CA PRO A 30 -30.47 -1.25 -7.19
C PRO A 30 -29.06 -0.72 -6.91
N LEU A 31 -28.04 -1.52 -7.22
CA LEU A 31 -26.63 -1.15 -7.11
C LEU A 31 -26.32 -0.10 -8.19
N GLU A 32 -26.65 1.14 -7.88
CA GLU A 32 -26.46 2.30 -8.75
C GLU A 32 -24.98 2.50 -9.12
N ALA A 33 -24.74 2.78 -10.40
CA ALA A 33 -23.43 3.10 -10.99
C ALA A 33 -22.72 4.33 -10.35
N GLY A 34 -23.38 5.03 -9.42
CA GLY A 34 -22.82 6.13 -8.64
C GLY A 34 -21.80 5.74 -7.55
N GLY A 35 -21.75 4.46 -7.15
CA GLY A 35 -20.91 4.01 -6.03
C GLY A 35 -19.40 4.16 -6.24
N SER A 36 -18.90 3.89 -7.46
CA SER A 36 -17.46 4.01 -7.76
C SER A 36 -17.01 5.48 -7.83
N SER A 37 -17.85 6.37 -8.40
CA SER A 37 -17.51 7.78 -8.54
C SER A 37 -17.51 8.51 -7.19
N ALA A 38 -18.56 8.34 -6.38
CA ALA A 38 -18.65 8.91 -5.04
C ALA A 38 -17.51 8.41 -4.13
N LEU A 39 -17.14 7.14 -4.28
CA LEU A 39 -16.02 6.59 -3.54
C LEU A 39 -14.68 7.21 -3.95
N LEU A 40 -14.45 7.40 -5.26
CA LEU A 40 -13.23 8.04 -5.73
C LEU A 40 -13.13 9.48 -5.22
N ALA A 41 -14.22 10.24 -5.29
CA ALA A 41 -14.30 11.59 -4.73
C ALA A 41 -13.98 11.60 -3.22
N SER A 42 -14.52 10.63 -2.47
CA SER A 42 -14.23 10.49 -1.04
C SER A 42 -12.74 10.23 -0.76
N ILE A 43 -12.09 9.39 -1.57
CA ILE A 43 -10.65 9.13 -1.44
C ILE A 43 -9.84 10.39 -1.78
N LYS A 44 -10.23 11.12 -2.83
CA LYS A 44 -9.56 12.36 -3.26
C LYS A 44 -9.61 13.45 -2.19
N LEU A 45 -10.71 13.59 -1.46
CA LEU A 45 -10.85 14.57 -0.37
C LEU A 45 -9.77 14.43 0.71
N TRP A 46 -9.29 13.22 0.96
CA TRP A 46 -8.20 12.98 1.91
C TRP A 46 -6.82 13.45 1.44
N HIS A 47 -6.73 13.91 0.19
CA HIS A 47 -5.53 14.40 -0.50
C HIS A 47 -5.77 15.77 -1.15
N ASP A 48 -6.82 16.47 -0.72
CA ASP A 48 -7.11 17.83 -1.19
C ASP A 48 -6.24 18.84 -0.43
N VAL A 49 -4.93 18.71 -0.62
CA VAL A 49 -3.89 19.55 -0.03
C VAL A 49 -2.87 19.92 -1.09
N ASP A 50 -2.34 21.14 -1.04
CA ASP A 50 -1.22 21.53 -1.88
C ASP A 50 0.05 20.77 -1.50
N SER A 51 0.93 20.58 -2.47
CA SER A 51 2.26 20.04 -2.17
C SER A 51 3.14 21.09 -1.49
N VAL A 52 3.95 20.64 -0.54
CA VAL A 52 5.03 21.44 0.05
C VAL A 52 6.38 21.22 -0.66
N VAL A 53 6.44 20.31 -1.65
CA VAL A 53 7.66 20.03 -2.41
C VAL A 53 7.86 21.13 -3.46
N MET A 54 8.95 21.89 -3.28
CA MET A 54 9.34 22.98 -4.17
C MET A 54 10.23 22.47 -5.31
N GLU A 55 10.28 23.22 -6.41
CA GLU A 55 11.08 22.88 -7.60
C GLU A 55 12.57 22.70 -7.26
N ASP A 56 13.12 23.58 -6.43
CA ASP A 56 14.53 23.52 -6.02
C ASP A 56 14.89 22.23 -5.26
N PHE A 57 13.92 21.59 -4.60
CA PHE A 57 14.12 20.34 -3.87
C PHE A 57 14.18 19.10 -4.79
N LEU A 58 13.76 19.21 -6.06
CA LEU A 58 13.72 18.07 -6.98
C LEU A 58 15.13 17.60 -7.37
N GLY A 59 16.10 18.52 -7.46
CA GLY A 59 17.50 18.18 -7.67
C GLY A 59 18.04 17.31 -6.54
N GLU A 60 17.78 17.72 -5.30
CA GLU A 60 18.17 16.93 -4.12
C GLU A 60 17.51 15.55 -4.09
N LEU A 61 16.23 15.44 -4.45
CA LEU A 61 15.53 14.15 -4.54
C LEU A 61 16.16 13.26 -5.62
N ARG A 62 16.48 13.83 -6.79
CA ARG A 62 17.13 13.10 -7.87
C ARG A 62 18.47 12.53 -7.40
N ASP A 63 19.30 13.36 -6.77
CA ASP A 63 20.62 12.97 -6.31
C ASP A 63 20.53 11.93 -5.19
N ARG A 64 19.74 12.22 -4.15
CA ARG A 64 19.57 11.35 -2.96
C ARG A 64 19.07 9.96 -3.31
N TYR A 65 18.14 9.86 -4.26
CA TYR A 65 17.52 8.58 -4.64
C TYR A 65 18.03 8.03 -5.96
N CYS A 66 19.06 8.67 -6.55
CA CYS A 66 19.70 8.30 -7.81
C CYS A 66 18.68 8.05 -8.93
N ILE A 67 17.76 8.99 -9.10
CA ILE A 67 16.70 8.91 -10.10
C ILE A 67 17.29 9.16 -11.49
N PRO A 68 17.14 8.25 -12.47
CA PRO A 68 17.76 8.44 -13.79
C PRO A 68 17.21 9.65 -14.56
N GLU A 69 18.04 10.23 -15.45
CA GLU A 69 17.67 11.35 -16.35
C GLU A 69 16.49 11.04 -17.28
N GLY A 70 16.23 9.76 -17.56
CA GLY A 70 15.05 9.35 -18.32
C GLY A 70 13.71 9.63 -17.61
N TYR A 71 13.73 9.96 -16.32
CA TYR A 71 12.56 10.32 -15.53
C TYR A 71 12.55 11.82 -15.24
N GLY A 72 11.61 12.56 -15.82
CA GLY A 72 11.41 13.98 -15.52
C GLY A 72 10.74 14.15 -14.15
N LEU A 73 11.21 15.09 -13.34
CA LEU A 73 10.62 15.45 -12.04
C LEU A 73 10.05 16.86 -12.14
N PHE A 74 8.86 17.09 -11.57
CA PHE A 74 8.18 18.38 -11.62
C PHE A 74 7.49 18.68 -10.30
N ALA A 75 7.62 19.91 -9.80
CA ALA A 75 6.88 20.34 -8.64
C ALA A 75 5.39 20.44 -8.97
N SER A 76 4.55 20.29 -7.96
CA SER A 76 3.12 20.52 -8.11
C SER A 76 2.87 22.01 -8.35
N ARG A 77 2.03 22.33 -9.33
CA ARG A 77 1.51 23.71 -9.47
C ARG A 77 0.57 24.03 -8.30
N PRO A 78 0.37 25.32 -7.94
CA PRO A 78 -0.64 25.72 -6.98
C PRO A 78 -2.02 25.17 -7.37
N GLY A 79 -2.73 24.53 -6.43
CA GLY A 79 -4.04 23.92 -6.69
C GLY A 79 -4.00 22.56 -7.40
N GLN A 80 -2.84 22.12 -7.90
CA GLN A 80 -2.69 20.79 -8.48
C GLN A 80 -2.59 19.73 -7.37
N ARG A 81 -3.18 18.57 -7.62
CA ARG A 81 -3.36 17.49 -6.65
C ARG A 81 -2.70 16.21 -7.12
N PRO A 82 -2.32 15.29 -6.21
CA PRO A 82 -1.61 14.06 -6.60
C PRO A 82 -2.46 13.13 -7.47
N TYR A 83 -3.77 13.37 -7.55
CA TYR A 83 -4.71 12.63 -8.38
C TYR A 83 -5.02 13.25 -9.74
N ASP A 84 -4.47 14.44 -10.01
CA ASP A 84 -4.64 15.09 -11.29
C ASP A 84 -3.82 14.36 -12.36
N GLN A 85 -4.34 14.39 -13.58
CA GLN A 85 -3.63 13.81 -14.71
C GLN A 85 -2.35 14.60 -14.96
N PHE A 86 -1.27 13.87 -15.25
CA PHE A 86 0.01 14.47 -15.62
C PHE A 86 0.51 13.84 -16.93
N PRO A 87 0.94 14.63 -17.92
CA PRO A 87 1.41 14.09 -19.19
C PRO A 87 2.51 13.05 -18.99
N GLN A 88 2.29 11.84 -19.51
CA GLN A 88 3.25 10.72 -19.44
C GLN A 88 3.73 10.42 -18.01
N GLY A 89 2.92 10.73 -17.00
CA GLY A 89 3.37 10.76 -15.62
C GLY A 89 2.25 10.55 -14.60
N PHE A 90 2.64 10.60 -13.34
CA PHE A 90 1.75 10.48 -12.19
C PHE A 90 2.35 11.19 -10.97
N GLY A 91 1.51 11.48 -9.97
CA GLY A 91 1.97 12.00 -8.68
C GLY A 91 2.73 10.91 -7.89
N LEU A 92 3.92 11.21 -7.40
CA LEU A 92 4.69 10.35 -6.52
C LEU A 92 4.91 11.07 -5.19
N THR A 93 4.80 10.33 -4.09
CA THR A 93 5.05 10.89 -2.76
C THR A 93 6.53 10.73 -2.42
N VAL A 94 7.11 11.72 -1.74
CA VAL A 94 8.49 11.62 -1.20
C VAL A 94 8.60 10.40 -0.28
N GLY A 95 7.54 10.14 0.50
CA GLY A 95 7.45 8.95 1.35
C GLY A 95 7.54 7.62 0.62
N ALA A 96 7.26 7.54 -0.69
CA ALA A 96 7.50 6.32 -1.47
C ALA A 96 8.99 6.08 -1.71
N LEU A 97 9.75 7.15 -2.00
CA LEU A 97 11.21 7.08 -2.13
C LEU A 97 11.90 6.79 -0.78
N GLU A 98 11.46 7.44 0.29
CA GLU A 98 11.90 7.14 1.67
C GLU A 98 11.53 5.71 2.11
N ALA A 99 10.51 5.13 1.50
CA ALA A 99 10.11 3.74 1.71
C ALA A 99 10.88 2.75 0.81
N GLY A 100 11.95 3.20 0.16
CA GLY A 100 12.86 2.36 -0.62
C GLY A 100 12.45 2.15 -2.08
N LEU A 101 11.40 2.82 -2.57
CA LEU A 101 11.06 2.77 -4.00
C LEU A 101 12.20 3.40 -4.82
N ARG A 102 12.63 2.73 -5.89
CA ARG A 102 13.71 3.19 -6.78
C ARG A 102 13.28 3.04 -8.25
N PHE A 103 13.91 3.82 -9.12
CA PHE A 103 13.71 3.77 -10.57
C PHE A 103 14.91 3.14 -11.29
N PRO A 104 14.70 2.36 -12.38
CA PRO A 104 13.41 1.92 -12.91
C PRO A 104 12.65 1.02 -11.92
N LEU A 105 11.31 1.04 -11.97
CA LEU A 105 10.52 0.21 -11.07
C LEU A 105 10.77 -1.27 -11.37
N HIS A 106 10.89 -2.07 -10.31
CA HIS A 106 11.03 -3.52 -10.45
C HIS A 106 9.79 -4.09 -11.17
N PRO A 107 9.92 -5.00 -12.17
CA PRO A 107 8.79 -5.51 -12.96
C PRO A 107 7.62 -6.04 -12.11
N MET A 108 7.91 -6.74 -11.01
CA MET A 108 6.89 -7.18 -10.05
C MET A 108 6.03 -6.03 -9.50
N ILE A 109 6.63 -4.88 -9.20
CA ILE A 109 5.91 -3.71 -8.68
C ILE A 109 4.95 -3.18 -9.74
N GLU A 110 5.41 -3.01 -10.98
CA GLU A 110 4.55 -2.59 -12.09
C GLU A 110 3.40 -3.58 -12.32
N ASP A 111 3.69 -4.88 -12.26
CA ASP A 111 2.71 -5.95 -12.38
C ASP A 111 1.65 -5.93 -11.29
N CYS A 112 2.03 -5.60 -10.06
CA CYS A 112 1.12 -5.40 -8.93
C CYS A 112 0.24 -4.16 -9.15
N LEU A 113 0.82 -3.00 -9.49
CA LEU A 113 0.07 -1.77 -9.76
C LEU A 113 -0.91 -1.93 -10.92
N ARG A 114 -0.47 -2.58 -12.00
CA ARG A 114 -1.32 -2.92 -13.16
C ARG A 114 -2.50 -3.80 -12.75
N LYS A 115 -2.25 -4.83 -11.94
CA LYS A 115 -3.28 -5.76 -11.48
C LYS A 115 -4.29 -5.09 -10.56
N TRP A 116 -3.83 -4.25 -9.64
CA TRP A 116 -4.70 -3.50 -8.73
C TRP A 116 -5.43 -2.36 -9.44
N GLY A 117 -4.85 -1.83 -10.53
CA GLY A 117 -5.39 -0.70 -11.28
C GLY A 117 -5.40 0.59 -10.46
N ILE A 118 -4.38 0.78 -9.60
CA ILE A 118 -4.21 1.97 -8.78
C ILE A 118 -2.96 2.73 -9.22
N SER A 119 -2.98 4.05 -9.03
CA SER A 119 -1.80 4.89 -9.19
C SER A 119 -0.89 4.81 -7.96
N SER A 120 0.40 5.04 -8.15
CA SER A 120 1.42 5.01 -7.09
C SER A 120 1.09 5.94 -5.91
N SER A 121 0.67 7.18 -6.19
CA SER A 121 0.24 8.16 -5.17
C SER A 121 -0.96 7.72 -4.32
N GLN A 122 -1.71 6.71 -4.75
CA GLN A 122 -2.83 6.19 -3.94
C GLN A 122 -2.36 5.27 -2.81
N MET A 123 -1.09 4.84 -2.84
CA MET A 123 -0.56 3.84 -1.92
C MET A 123 0.21 4.48 -0.77
N ALA A 124 -0.10 4.06 0.46
CA ALA A 124 0.55 4.57 1.66
C ALA A 124 2.04 4.17 1.72
N PRO A 125 2.94 5.04 2.24
CA PRO A 125 4.40 4.79 2.31
C PRO A 125 4.81 3.41 2.86
N ASN A 126 4.19 2.95 3.96
CA ASN A 126 4.50 1.64 4.55
C ASN A 126 4.26 0.46 3.60
N SER A 127 3.38 0.62 2.62
CA SER A 127 3.08 -0.44 1.64
C SER A 127 4.24 -0.60 0.65
N TRP A 128 4.91 0.50 0.28
CA TRP A 128 6.14 0.43 -0.50
C TRP A 128 7.24 -0.31 0.27
N ARG A 129 7.37 -0.09 1.57
CA ARG A 129 8.33 -0.82 2.42
C ARG A 129 8.12 -2.33 2.35
N TYR A 130 6.86 -2.81 2.40
CA TYR A 130 6.57 -4.23 2.27
C TYR A 130 6.94 -4.80 0.90
N LEU A 131 6.67 -4.07 -0.19
CA LEU A 131 7.07 -4.47 -1.54
C LEU A 131 8.60 -4.56 -1.68
N VAL A 132 9.31 -3.54 -1.20
CA VAL A 132 10.77 -3.43 -1.28
C VAL A 132 11.46 -4.50 -0.45
N VAL A 133 11.00 -4.71 0.80
CA VAL A 133 11.51 -5.78 1.65
C VAL A 133 11.27 -7.15 1.02
N PHE A 134 10.07 -7.40 0.50
CA PHE A 134 9.79 -8.67 -0.18
C PHE A 134 10.77 -8.94 -1.31
N LEU A 135 11.09 -7.93 -2.13
CA LEU A 135 12.05 -8.07 -3.22
C LEU A 135 13.46 -8.40 -2.72
N GLY A 136 13.96 -7.68 -1.72
CA GLY A 136 15.30 -7.93 -1.18
C GLY A 136 15.43 -9.29 -0.50
N GLU A 137 14.40 -9.71 0.25
CA GLU A 137 14.37 -11.02 0.89
C GLU A 137 14.30 -12.16 -0.13
N CYS A 138 13.52 -12.00 -1.21
CA CYS A 138 13.51 -12.97 -2.31
C CYS A 138 14.90 -13.10 -2.92
N ARG A 139 15.58 -11.98 -3.20
CA ARG A 139 16.94 -12.00 -3.75
C ARG A 139 17.95 -12.68 -2.81
N ALA A 140 17.94 -12.33 -1.52
CA ALA A 140 18.83 -12.93 -0.53
C ALA A 140 18.65 -14.46 -0.44
N ALA A 141 17.42 -14.93 -0.66
CA ALA A 141 17.08 -16.35 -0.67
C ALA A 141 17.26 -17.04 -2.03
N GLY A 142 17.68 -16.33 -3.07
CA GLY A 142 17.77 -16.86 -4.44
C GLY A 142 16.41 -17.22 -5.05
N ILE A 143 15.34 -16.58 -4.59
CA ILE A 143 13.96 -16.77 -5.06
C ILE A 143 13.64 -15.68 -6.07
N GLU A 144 13.09 -16.07 -7.23
CA GLU A 144 12.62 -15.11 -8.22
C GLU A 144 11.31 -14.46 -7.73
N PRO A 145 11.27 -13.14 -7.47
CA PRO A 145 10.07 -12.49 -6.97
C PRO A 145 8.98 -12.44 -8.04
N SER A 146 7.77 -12.89 -7.69
CA SER A 146 6.60 -12.83 -8.57
C SER A 146 5.42 -12.13 -7.91
N ARG A 147 4.52 -11.56 -8.73
CA ARG A 147 3.25 -11.00 -8.23
C ARG A 147 2.43 -12.04 -7.46
N ALA A 148 2.46 -13.30 -7.88
CA ALA A 148 1.68 -14.35 -7.21
C ALA A 148 2.24 -14.68 -5.83
N LEU A 149 3.56 -14.83 -5.71
CA LEU A 149 4.24 -14.99 -4.41
C LEU A 149 3.95 -13.79 -3.50
N PHE A 150 4.04 -12.57 -4.03
CA PHE A 150 3.74 -11.37 -3.26
C PHE A 150 2.29 -11.36 -2.74
N LEU A 151 1.31 -11.66 -3.59
CA LEU A 151 -0.12 -11.69 -3.22
C LEU A 151 -0.51 -12.89 -2.33
N ALA A 152 0.31 -13.94 -2.31
CA ALA A 152 0.21 -15.01 -1.33
C ALA A 152 0.68 -14.56 0.07
N CYS A 153 1.54 -13.55 0.15
CA CYS A 153 2.05 -12.99 1.41
C CYS A 153 1.23 -11.79 1.90
N PHE A 154 0.79 -10.92 0.99
CA PHE A 154 0.14 -9.66 1.30
C PHE A 154 -1.20 -9.53 0.58
N ARG A 155 -2.09 -8.74 1.17
CA ARG A 155 -3.34 -8.29 0.53
C ARG A 155 -3.37 -6.77 0.50
N LEU A 156 -3.93 -6.21 -0.56
CA LEU A 156 -4.13 -4.78 -0.66
C LEU A 156 -5.51 -4.43 -0.07
N CYS A 157 -5.52 -3.56 0.91
CA CYS A 157 -6.71 -3.07 1.57
C CYS A 157 -6.97 -1.62 1.19
N ARG A 158 -8.24 -1.23 1.16
CA ARG A 158 -8.67 0.15 0.93
C ARG A 158 -8.95 0.82 2.27
N GLY A 159 -8.29 1.94 2.52
CA GLY A 159 -8.54 2.83 3.64
C GLY A 159 -9.36 4.04 3.23
N ARG A 160 -9.49 5.00 4.15
CA ARG A 160 -10.24 6.24 3.90
C ARG A 160 -9.60 7.11 2.81
N GLY A 161 -8.28 7.23 2.84
CA GLY A 161 -7.52 8.08 1.93
C GLY A 161 -6.57 7.31 1.02
N GLY A 162 -6.97 6.14 0.50
CA GLY A 162 -6.15 5.38 -0.44
C GLY A 162 -6.02 3.91 -0.07
N TYR A 163 -4.92 3.30 -0.48
CA TYR A 163 -4.67 1.87 -0.36
C TYR A 163 -3.46 1.58 0.51
N TYR A 164 -3.49 0.47 1.22
CA TYR A 164 -2.40 0.01 2.05
C TYR A 164 -2.29 -1.52 2.03
N LEU A 165 -1.07 -2.02 2.18
CA LEU A 165 -0.81 -3.45 2.22
C LEU A 165 -0.91 -3.98 3.65
N VAL A 166 -1.47 -5.19 3.78
CA VAL A 166 -1.58 -5.93 5.03
C VAL A 166 -1.04 -7.35 4.80
N ALA A 167 -0.20 -7.81 5.71
CA ALA A 167 0.28 -9.18 5.70
C ALA A 167 -0.88 -10.17 5.92
N ARG A 168 -0.88 -11.28 5.18
CA ARG A 168 -1.83 -12.38 5.42
C ARG A 168 -1.45 -13.14 6.69
N SER A 169 -2.38 -13.92 7.22
CA SER A 169 -2.13 -14.77 8.39
C SER A 169 -0.89 -15.65 8.19
N GLY A 170 0.01 -15.64 9.16
CA GLY A 170 1.30 -16.34 9.09
C GLY A 170 2.46 -15.45 8.64
N PHE A 171 2.20 -14.30 8.02
CA PHE A 171 3.24 -13.33 7.64
C PHE A 171 3.28 -12.19 8.64
N LYS A 172 4.48 -11.85 9.13
CA LYS A 172 4.71 -10.70 10.01
C LYS A 172 5.95 -9.97 9.57
N ILE A 173 5.77 -8.81 8.94
CA ILE A 173 6.85 -7.86 8.80
C ILE A 173 6.70 -6.83 9.93
N SER A 174 7.69 -6.79 10.81
CA SER A 174 7.75 -5.84 11.92
C SER A 174 8.67 -4.66 11.58
N GLY A 175 8.55 -3.55 12.33
CA GLY A 175 9.47 -2.41 12.19
C GLY A 175 8.99 -1.24 11.34
N ALA A 176 7.83 -1.34 10.68
CA ALA A 176 7.26 -0.19 9.98
C ALA A 176 6.85 0.91 10.98
N PRO A 177 7.09 2.21 10.66
CA PRO A 177 6.59 3.30 11.47
C PRO A 177 5.07 3.22 11.65
N SER A 178 4.58 3.46 12.88
CA SER A 178 3.14 3.39 13.19
C SER A 178 2.33 4.51 12.50
N ASN A 179 2.99 5.62 12.16
CA ASN A 179 2.46 6.64 11.27
C ASN A 179 3.57 7.20 10.38
N ASN A 180 3.18 7.68 9.20
CA ASN A 180 4.00 8.60 8.41
C ASN A 180 3.25 9.92 8.47
N LYS A 181 3.77 10.93 9.17
CA LYS A 181 3.09 12.23 9.25
C LYS A 181 3.22 12.97 7.92
N CYS A 182 2.21 13.75 7.57
CA CYS A 182 2.21 14.70 6.44
C CYS A 182 2.56 14.16 5.03
N TRP A 183 2.70 12.84 4.84
CA TRP A 183 3.15 12.27 3.56
C TRP A 183 2.29 12.66 2.34
N LYS A 184 1.02 13.01 2.56
CA LYS A 184 0.08 13.39 1.50
C LYS A 184 0.32 14.78 0.94
N SER A 185 0.93 15.69 1.69
CA SER A 185 1.36 17.00 1.19
C SER A 185 2.77 16.97 0.61
N HIS A 186 3.49 15.85 0.72
CA HIS A 186 4.85 15.71 0.22
C HIS A 186 4.84 14.92 -1.08
N PHE A 187 4.38 15.54 -2.17
CA PHE A 187 4.29 14.90 -3.48
C PHE A 187 4.82 15.78 -4.61
N PHE A 188 5.29 15.13 -5.66
CA PHE A 188 5.73 15.78 -6.90
C PHE A 188 5.26 14.90 -8.07
N PHE A 189 5.51 15.33 -9.31
CA PHE A 189 5.16 14.56 -10.49
C PHE A 189 6.39 13.94 -11.13
N VAL A 190 6.27 12.67 -11.52
CA VAL A 190 7.28 11.97 -12.30
C VAL A 190 6.72 11.66 -13.69
N SER A 191 7.51 11.91 -14.73
CA SER A 191 7.17 11.57 -16.12
C SER A 191 8.21 10.65 -16.74
N CYS A 192 7.79 9.82 -17.69
CA CYS A 192 8.68 8.96 -18.45
C CYS A 192 8.21 8.90 -19.91
N SER A 193 9.06 9.27 -20.86
CA SER A 193 8.73 9.31 -22.29
C SER A 193 8.36 7.94 -22.87
N ARG A 194 8.87 6.86 -22.27
CA ARG A 194 8.52 5.48 -22.63
C ARG A 194 7.13 5.07 -22.15
N GLY A 195 6.46 5.91 -21.36
CA GLY A 195 5.21 5.59 -20.70
C GLY A 195 5.39 4.66 -19.49
N TRP A 196 4.27 4.29 -18.90
CA TRP A 196 4.22 3.44 -17.70
C TRP A 196 3.50 2.14 -18.01
N GLY A 197 3.99 1.04 -17.45
CA GLY A 197 3.36 -0.26 -17.57
C GLY A 197 2.05 -0.40 -16.78
N PHE A 198 1.53 0.66 -16.17
CA PHE A 198 0.33 0.63 -15.31
C PHE A 198 -0.48 1.93 -15.46
N SER A 199 -1.71 1.92 -14.93
CA SER A 199 -2.59 3.10 -14.96
C SER A 199 -2.05 4.20 -14.04
N THR A 200 -1.79 5.37 -14.60
CA THR A 200 -1.33 6.55 -13.86
C THR A 200 -2.45 7.34 -13.19
N GLY A 201 -3.68 7.21 -13.69
CA GLY A 201 -4.87 7.86 -13.14
C GLY A 201 -5.39 7.16 -11.89
N TRP A 202 -5.96 7.94 -10.96
CA TRP A 202 -6.55 7.41 -9.74
C TRP A 202 -7.85 6.66 -10.00
N THR A 203 -8.04 5.55 -9.30
CA THR A 203 -9.27 4.76 -9.36
C THR A 203 -9.80 4.41 -7.98
N SER A 204 -11.08 4.01 -7.91
CA SER A 204 -11.72 3.47 -6.71
C SER A 204 -12.02 1.98 -6.86
N ARG A 205 -11.26 1.27 -7.72
CA ARG A 205 -11.53 -0.12 -8.06
C ARG A 205 -11.56 -1.01 -6.82
N ALA A 206 -12.48 -1.97 -6.84
CA ALA A 206 -12.52 -3.05 -5.88
C ALA A 206 -11.24 -3.88 -6.01
N VAL A 207 -10.57 -4.11 -4.88
CA VAL A 207 -9.36 -4.93 -4.85
C VAL A 207 -9.76 -6.40 -4.81
N ASN A 208 -9.38 -7.15 -5.84
CA ASN A 208 -9.47 -8.60 -5.79
C ASN A 208 -8.31 -9.17 -4.98
N ASN A 209 -8.62 -9.66 -3.77
CA ASN A 209 -7.67 -10.31 -2.86
C ASN A 209 -7.84 -11.84 -2.83
N VAL A 210 -8.43 -12.44 -3.85
CA VAL A 210 -8.44 -13.91 -4.00
C VAL A 210 -6.99 -14.39 -4.11
N LEU A 211 -6.66 -15.46 -3.40
CA LEU A 211 -5.32 -16.04 -3.45
C LEU A 211 -5.00 -16.46 -4.88
N PRO A 212 -3.82 -16.09 -5.41
CA PRO A 212 -3.43 -16.53 -6.74
C PRO A 212 -3.26 -18.05 -6.75
N LEU A 213 -3.62 -18.67 -7.87
CA LEU A 213 -3.16 -20.02 -8.19
C LEU A 213 -1.65 -19.96 -8.39
N LEU A 214 -0.93 -20.62 -7.50
CA LEU A 214 0.52 -20.72 -7.56
C LEU A 214 0.88 -21.80 -8.58
N SER A 215 1.81 -21.50 -9.48
CA SER A 215 2.36 -22.52 -10.39
C SER A 215 3.11 -23.60 -9.60
N GLY A 216 3.37 -24.77 -10.21
CA GLY A 216 4.07 -25.88 -9.52
C GLY A 216 5.43 -25.48 -8.92
N ARG A 217 6.15 -24.55 -9.55
CA ARG A 217 7.38 -23.96 -9.02
C ARG A 217 7.10 -23.07 -7.81
N GLU A 218 6.12 -22.17 -7.92
CA GLU A 218 5.74 -21.26 -6.84
C GLU A 218 5.16 -22.00 -5.62
N SER A 219 4.39 -23.09 -5.83
CA SER A 219 3.79 -23.86 -4.74
C SER A 219 4.81 -24.59 -3.87
N VAL A 220 5.93 -25.02 -4.46
CA VAL A 220 7.06 -25.60 -3.70
C VAL A 220 7.82 -24.50 -2.95
N ASP A 221 7.89 -23.31 -3.54
CA ASP A 221 8.67 -22.20 -3.01
C ASP A 221 7.96 -21.39 -1.92
N VAL A 222 6.62 -21.31 -1.84
CA VAL A 222 5.90 -20.42 -0.88
C VAL A 222 6.33 -20.60 0.58
N ASN A 223 6.67 -21.83 0.99
CA ASN A 223 7.11 -22.10 2.37
C ASN A 223 8.44 -21.42 2.71
N ARG A 224 9.31 -21.15 1.72
CA ARG A 224 10.59 -20.47 1.93
C ARG A 224 10.40 -18.97 2.22
N PRO A 225 9.72 -18.15 1.37
CA PRO A 225 9.34 -16.79 1.73
C PRO A 225 8.52 -16.74 3.01
N TRP A 226 7.70 -17.76 3.30
CA TRP A 226 6.96 -17.84 4.57
C TRP A 226 7.90 -17.84 5.78
N SER A 227 8.93 -18.68 5.79
CA SER A 227 9.92 -18.73 6.88
C SER A 227 10.78 -17.47 6.95
N ILE A 228 11.17 -16.91 5.80
CA ILE A 228 12.05 -15.75 5.71
C ILE A 228 11.33 -14.49 6.17
N LEU A 229 10.18 -14.18 5.57
CA LEU A 229 9.43 -12.96 5.88
C LEU A 229 8.88 -12.95 7.31
N SER A 230 8.63 -14.12 7.89
CA SER A 230 8.15 -14.22 9.29
C SER A 230 9.22 -13.96 10.34
N SER A 231 10.50 -14.04 9.95
CA SER A 231 11.65 -13.74 10.82
C SER A 231 12.35 -12.43 10.43
N SER A 232 11.99 -11.84 9.28
CA SER A 232 12.62 -10.64 8.73
C SER A 232 12.39 -9.40 9.59
N TRP A 233 13.50 -8.74 9.93
CA TRP A 233 13.56 -7.40 10.53
C TRP A 233 13.93 -6.32 9.48
N ALA A 234 13.92 -6.68 8.20
CA ALA A 234 14.49 -5.86 7.13
C ALA A 234 13.85 -4.47 7.01
N ILE A 235 12.61 -4.23 7.47
CA ILE A 235 12.06 -2.87 7.49
C ILE A 235 12.85 -1.94 8.43
N ARG A 236 13.32 -2.43 9.59
CA ARG A 236 14.16 -1.62 10.49
C ARG A 236 15.55 -1.34 9.91
N GLU A 237 16.01 -2.21 9.03
CA GLU A 237 17.36 -2.20 8.45
C GLU A 237 17.37 -1.77 6.97
N MET A 238 16.25 -1.27 6.45
CA MET A 238 16.11 -0.84 5.04
C MET A 238 16.82 0.51 4.83
N THR A 239 18.14 0.51 4.96
CA THR A 239 19.03 1.62 4.64
C THR A 239 19.38 1.63 3.15
N ASP A 240 20.03 2.70 2.67
CA ASP A 240 20.50 2.74 1.28
C ASP A 240 21.52 1.63 0.99
N GLU A 241 22.38 1.26 1.94
CA GLU A 241 23.27 0.10 1.80
C GLU A 241 22.50 -1.20 1.64
N TRP A 242 21.43 -1.41 2.41
CA TRP A 242 20.60 -2.61 2.28
C TRP A 242 19.94 -2.66 0.89
N LEU A 243 19.48 -1.51 0.37
CA LEU A 243 18.91 -1.45 -0.98
C LEU A 243 19.95 -1.74 -2.06
N VAL A 244 21.21 -1.35 -1.87
CA VAL A 244 22.34 -1.69 -2.76
C VAL A 244 22.66 -3.18 -2.69
N ASP A 245 22.69 -3.78 -1.51
CA ASP A 245 22.95 -5.20 -1.33
C ASP A 245 21.81 -6.08 -1.88
N ALA A 246 20.57 -5.62 -1.71
CA ALA A 246 19.39 -6.16 -2.39
C ALA A 246 19.38 -5.85 -3.91
N GLY A 247 20.35 -5.07 -4.40
CA GLY A 247 20.46 -4.53 -5.76
C GLY A 247 19.14 -3.99 -6.31
N LEU A 248 18.41 -3.30 -5.45
CA LEU A 248 17.26 -2.47 -5.75
C LEU A 248 17.67 -1.01 -5.96
N SER A 249 18.85 -0.62 -5.47
CA SER A 249 19.46 0.69 -5.71
C SER A 249 20.59 0.58 -6.74
N PRO A 250 20.70 1.54 -7.69
CA PRO A 250 21.79 1.59 -8.67
C PRO A 250 23.12 2.11 -8.07
N VAL A 251 23.13 2.56 -6.81
CA VAL A 251 24.31 3.14 -6.15
C VAL A 251 25.37 2.08 -5.90
N ALA A 252 26.63 2.33 -6.28
CA ALA A 252 27.75 1.49 -5.89
C ALA A 252 28.06 1.66 -4.39
N ARG A 253 28.38 0.57 -3.68
CA ARG A 253 28.82 0.60 -2.27
C ARG A 253 29.88 1.71 -2.07
N GLY A 254 29.59 2.69 -1.22
CA GLY A 254 30.54 3.75 -0.82
C GLY A 254 30.22 5.19 -1.27
N THR A 255 29.11 5.43 -1.99
CA THR A 255 28.74 6.78 -2.48
C THR A 255 27.52 7.37 -1.75
N ILE A 256 27.48 7.27 -0.41
CA ILE A 256 26.34 7.79 0.35
C ILE A 256 26.64 9.22 0.77
N ALA A 257 26.00 10.17 0.07
CA ALA A 257 25.98 11.56 0.48
C ALA A 257 25.02 11.72 1.66
N PHE A 258 25.57 11.75 2.87
CA PHE A 258 24.82 12.21 4.05
C PHE A 258 24.60 13.72 3.93
N LEU A 259 23.36 14.13 3.69
CA LEU A 259 22.92 15.51 3.92
C LEU A 259 21.75 15.51 4.91
N PRO A 260 21.66 16.54 5.77
CA PRO A 260 20.82 16.49 6.96
C PRO A 260 19.33 16.43 6.58
N HIS A 261 18.59 15.70 7.41
CA HIS A 261 17.15 15.53 7.33
C HIS A 261 16.43 16.86 7.04
N ALA A 262 15.57 16.85 6.02
CA ALA A 262 14.54 17.88 5.88
C ALA A 262 13.73 17.89 7.19
N VAL A 263 13.76 19.03 7.87
CA VAL A 263 13.11 19.24 9.17
C VAL A 263 11.60 19.19 8.98
N CYS A 264 10.93 18.37 9.80
CA CYS A 264 9.48 18.27 9.94
C CYS A 264 8.81 19.59 10.34
#